data_AF-A0A6H5K5S5-F1
#
_entry.id   AF-A0A6H5K5S5-F1
#
_cell.length_a   1.000
_cell.length_b   1.000
_cell.length_c   1.000
_cell.angle_alpha   90.00
_cell.angle_beta   90.00
_cell.angle_gamma   90.00
#
_symmetry.space_group_name_H-M   'P 1'
#
loop_
_entity.id
_entity.type
_entity.pdbx_description
1 polymer ?
#
loop_
_entity_poly.entity_id
_entity_poly.type
_entity_poly.pdbx_seq_one_letter_code
_entity_poly.pdbx_strand_id
1 'polypeptide(L)' 'MGDEKEGGKWKESAKDPEVWYNKVEDGAAWFMRKWYRQEAEASANRQRAREAEAERGE' A
#
# COMPACT_ATOMS: atom_id res chain seq x y z
N MET A 1 -25.31 -9.82 12.12
CA MET A 1 -25.06 -8.79 11.08
C MET A 1 -23.79 -9.21 10.40
N GLY A 2 -23.95 -9.93 9.29
CA GLY A 2 -22.82 -10.57 8.63
C GLY A 2 -21.90 -9.53 8.02
N ASP A 3 -20.60 -9.76 8.14
CA ASP A 3 -19.63 -9.39 7.12
C ASP A 3 -20.23 -9.69 5.74
N GLU A 4 -20.92 -8.71 5.16
CA GLU A 4 -21.00 -8.56 3.72
C GLU A 4 -19.57 -8.34 3.26
N LYS A 5 -18.89 -9.49 3.12
CA LYS A 5 -17.53 -9.69 2.63
C LYS A 5 -17.26 -8.63 1.59
N GLU A 6 -16.21 -7.83 1.77
CA GLU A 6 -15.83 -6.78 0.83
C GLU A 6 -15.86 -7.26 -0.64
N GLY A 7 -15.59 -8.55 -0.90
CA GLY A 7 -15.72 -9.19 -2.21
C GLY A 7 -17.11 -9.14 -2.88
N GLY A 8 -18.21 -9.01 -2.12
CA GLY A 8 -19.56 -8.79 -2.67
C GLY A 8 -19.69 -7.41 -3.34
N LYS A 9 -19.05 -6.39 -2.78
CA LYS A 9 -19.07 -5.02 -3.32
C LYS A 9 -18.24 -4.89 -4.60
N TRP A 10 -17.20 -5.70 -4.79
CA TRP A 10 -16.40 -5.69 -6.02
C TRP A 10 -17.15 -6.27 -7.22
N LYS A 11 -17.88 -7.37 -7.00
CA LYS A 11 -18.70 -8.01 -8.04
C LYS A 11 -19.84 -7.11 -8.52
N GLU A 12 -20.47 -6.37 -7.61
CA GLU A 12 -21.52 -5.42 -7.98
C GLU A 12 -20.95 -4.20 -8.71
N SER A 13 -19.84 -3.64 -8.24
CA SER A 13 -19.17 -2.53 -8.94
C SER A 13 -18.68 -2.89 -10.34
N ALA A 14 -18.30 -4.15 -10.57
CA ALA A 14 -17.87 -4.62 -11.90
C ALA A 14 -18.98 -4.62 -12.97
N LYS A 15 -20.25 -4.45 -12.56
CA LYS A 15 -21.39 -4.36 -13.49
C LYS A 15 -21.55 -2.96 -14.09
N ASP A 16 -20.97 -1.94 -13.45
CA ASP A 16 -20.98 -0.56 -13.90
C ASP A 16 -19.55 -0.14 -14.27
N PRO A 17 -19.25 0.12 -15.56
CA PRO A 17 -17.90 0.43 -16.01
C PRO A 17 -17.28 1.68 -15.33
N GLU A 18 -18.08 2.69 -15.02
CA GLU A 18 -17.60 3.93 -14.39
C GLU A 18 -17.28 3.69 -12.91
N VAL A 19 -18.17 3.01 -12.20
CA VAL A 19 -17.94 2.62 -10.79
C VAL A 19 -16.78 1.64 -10.66
N TRP A 20 -16.64 0.72 -11.61
CA TRP A 20 -15.52 -0.21 -11.69
C TRP A 20 -14.19 0.54 -11.87
N TYR A 21 -14.14 1.45 -12.85
CA TYR A 21 -12.95 2.25 -13.14
C TYR A 21 -12.48 3.03 -11.92
N ASN A 22 -13.40 3.75 -11.26
CA ASN A 22 -13.10 4.51 -10.05
C ASN A 22 -12.54 3.62 -8.93
N LYS A 23 -13.09 2.41 -8.73
CA LYS A 23 -12.55 1.46 -7.75
C LYS A 23 -11.15 0.97 -8.07
N VAL A 24 -10.83 0.78 -9.36
CA VAL A 24 -9.49 0.37 -9.79
C VAL A 24 -8.49 1.49 -9.54
N GLU A 25 -8.85 2.74 -9.88
CA GLU A 25 -8.00 3.91 -9.59
C GLU A 25 -7.76 4.08 -8.09
N ASP A 26 -8.81 4.00 -7.26
CA ASP A 26 -8.70 4.08 -5.80
C ASP A 26 -7.78 2.98 -5.24
N GLY A 27 -7.93 1.75 -5.73
CA GLY A 27 -7.08 0.62 -5.35
C GLY A 27 -5.61 0.83 -5.72
N ALA A 28 -5.36 1.33 -6.94
CA ALA A 28 -4.01 1.63 -7.42
C ALA A 28 -3.36 2.76 -6.61
N ALA A 29 -4.10 3.84 -6.33
CA ALA A 29 -3.62 4.94 -5.51
C ALA A 29 -3.28 4.50 -4.08
N TRP A 30 -4.14 3.66 -3.47
CA TRP A 30 -3.87 3.09 -2.15
C TRP A 30 -2.61 2.22 -2.15
N PHE A 31 -2.47 1.34 -3.15
CA PHE A 31 -1.30 0.47 -3.28
C PHE A 31 -0.01 1.26 -3.42
N MET A 32 0.04 2.23 -4.35
CA MET A 32 1.22 3.07 -4.57
C MET A 32 1.58 3.86 -3.32
N ARG A 33 0.60 4.42 -2.60
CA ARG A 33 0.84 5.11 -1.32
C ARG A 33 1.45 4.17 -0.27
N LYS A 34 0.96 2.93 -0.17
CA LYS A 34 1.50 1.92 0.76
C LYS A 34 2.92 1.50 0.35
N TRP A 35 3.17 1.34 -0.93
CA TRP A 35 4.48 1.02 -1.48
C TRP A 35 5.51 2.08 -1.11
N TYR A 36 5.24 3.36 -1.43
CA TYR A 36 6.17 4.46 -1.13
C TYR A 36 6.48 4.59 0.36
N ARG A 37 5.48 4.36 1.22
CA ARG A 37 5.68 4.36 2.66
C ARG A 37 6.65 3.26 3.10
N GLN A 38 6.44 2.03 2.62
CA GLN A 38 7.33 0.91 2.96
C GLN A 38 8.73 1.12 2.39
N GLU A 39 8.84 1.68 1.19
CA GLU A 39 10.13 2.02 0.57
C GLU A 39 10.89 3.07 1.39
N ALA A 40 10.21 4.11 1.87
CA ALA A 40 10.78 5.13 2.75
C ALA A 40 11.23 4.53 4.09
N GLU A 41 10.41 3.68 4.71
CA GLU A 41 10.76 2.98 5.97
C GLU A 41 11.99 2.07 5.78
N ALA A 42 12.03 1.32 4.66
CA ALA A 42 13.18 0.47 4.33
C ALA A 42 14.45 1.29 4.05
N SER A 43 14.31 2.44 3.37
CA SER A 43 15.43 3.36 3.13
C SER A 43 16.00 3.91 4.43
N ALA A 44 15.13 4.41 5.31
CA ALA A 44 15.52 4.92 6.62
C ALA A 44 16.15 3.84 7.51
N ASN A 45 15.75 2.58 7.37
CA ASN A 45 16.37 1.47 8.10
C ASN A 45 17.77 1.15 7.57
N ARG A 46 17.96 1.16 6.24
CA ARG A 46 19.29 0.99 5.62
C ARG A 46 20.25 2.09 6.03
N GLN A 47 19.77 3.34 6.09
CA GLN A 47 20.59 4.46 6.52
C GLN A 47 21.02 4.31 8.00
N ARG A 48 20.07 4.01 8.89
CA ARG A 48 20.37 3.78 10.31
C ARG A 48 21.34 2.61 10.53
N ALA A 49 21.24 1.55 9.72
CA ALA A 49 22.18 0.43 9.80
C ALA A 49 23.62 0.86 9.46
N ARG A 50 23.80 1.71 8.44
CA ARG A 50 25.13 2.25 8.06
C ARG A 50 25.69 3.18 9.14
N GLU A 51 24.85 4.05 9.70
CA GLU A 51 25.24 4.96 10.79
C GLU A 51 25.67 4.16 12.04
N ALA A 52 24.93 3.11 12.39
CA ALA A 52 25.28 2.23 13.51
C ALA A 52 26.53 1.37 13.27
N GLU A 53 26.82 0.99 12.01
CA GLU A 53 28.07 0.32 11.66
C GLU A 53 29.27 1.27 11.71
N ALA A 54 29.10 2.52 11.26
CA ALA A 54 30.13 3.55 11.34
C ALA A 54 30.52 3.85 12.80
N GLU A 55 29.54 3.98 13.69
CA GLU A 55 29.76 4.25 15.12
C GLU A 55 30.42 3.08 15.88
N ARG A 56 30.32 1.84 15.36
CA ARG A 56 30.96 0.65 15.95
C ARG A 56 32.37 0.36 15.41
N GLY A 57 32.74 1.00 14.31
CA GLY A 57 34.05 0.86 13.66
C GLY A 57 35.08 1.91 14.08
N GLU A 58 34.62 3.00 14.73
CA GLU A 58 35.45 3.95 15.48
C GLU A 58 35.65 3.50 16.94
#